data_AF-A0AAN4ZJ02-F1
#
_entry.id   AF-A0AAN4ZJ02-F1
#
_cell.length_a   1.000
_cell.length_b   1.000
_cell.length_c   1.000
_cell.angle_alpha   90.00
_cell.angle_beta   90.00
_cell.angle_gamma   90.00
#
_symmetry.space_group_name_H-M   'P 1'
#
loop_
_entity.id
_entity.type
_entity.pdbx_description
1 polymer ?
#
loop_
_entity_poly.entity_id
_entity_poly.type
_entity_poly.pdbx_seq_one_letter_code
_entity_poly.pdbx_strand_id
1 'polypeptide(L)'
;MEEYDVYISENFDMCGIGLAHLITPRALITASASAPIAWMNDEVGLPRALSYNPSEYLEMHTCKRVNCQHFQNSLFWSISGFSESFTLIINTGPRKEFGPDFPSMMEISSHAAYTFIYEEPLIDFAYPTLSRIVYLGGIGAR
;
A
#
# COMPACT_ATOMS: atom_id res chain seq x y z
N MET A 1 10.40 22.69 -19.55
CA MET A 1 9.43 21.98 -18.69
C MET A 1 9.64 22.50 -17.28
N GLU A 2 8.56 22.75 -16.55
CA GLU A 2 8.63 23.10 -15.14
C GLU A 2 9.15 21.88 -14.37
N GLU A 3 10.24 22.03 -13.63
CA GLU A 3 10.81 20.96 -12.82
C GLU A 3 10.11 20.96 -11.45
N TYR A 4 9.49 19.83 -11.11
CA TYR A 4 8.83 19.67 -9.82
C TYR A 4 9.80 19.05 -8.81
N ASP A 5 10.01 19.74 -7.68
CA ASP A 5 10.83 19.21 -6.59
C ASP A 5 10.15 18.03 -5.88
N VAL A 6 8.83 18.07 -5.75
CA VAL A 6 8.05 17.07 -5.00
C VAL A 6 6.77 16.75 -5.75
N TYR A 7 6.46 15.45 -5.86
CA TYR A 7 5.17 14.95 -6.32
C TYR A 7 4.51 14.16 -5.20
N ILE A 8 3.28 14.51 -4.86
CA ILE A 8 2.50 13.85 -3.81
C ILE A 8 1.34 13.12 -4.47
N SER A 9 1.23 11.82 -4.24
CA SER A 9 0.15 10.99 -4.76
C SER A 9 -0.47 10.13 -3.68
N GLU A 10 -1.76 9.88 -3.81
CA GLU A 10 -2.47 8.90 -2.98
C GLU A 10 -2.00 7.48 -3.34
N ASN A 11 -1.76 6.63 -2.34
CA ASN A 11 -1.34 5.23 -2.49
C ASN A 11 -2.40 4.40 -3.24
N PHE A 12 -3.69 4.70 -3.02
CA PHE A 12 -4.76 4.05 -3.75
C PHE A 12 -4.83 4.47 -5.23
N ASP A 13 -4.30 5.65 -5.58
CA ASP A 13 -4.30 6.16 -6.96
C ASP A 13 -3.05 5.71 -7.73
N MET A 14 -3.12 4.48 -8.24
CA MET A 14 -2.04 3.87 -9.03
C MET A 14 -1.77 4.62 -10.34
N CYS A 15 -2.74 5.35 -10.88
CA CYS A 15 -2.53 6.19 -12.06
C CYS A 15 -1.64 7.38 -11.71
N GLY A 16 -1.88 8.03 -10.57
CA GLY A 16 -1.02 9.09 -10.03
C GLY A 16 0.41 8.61 -9.81
N ILE A 17 0.59 7.40 -9.25
CA ILE A 17 1.91 6.78 -9.10
C ILE A 17 2.60 6.59 -10.46
N GLY A 18 1.88 6.11 -11.48
CA GLY A 18 2.42 5.97 -12.84
C GLY A 18 2.88 7.30 -13.45
N LEU A 19 2.13 8.38 -13.21
CA LEU A 19 2.49 9.72 -13.67
C LEU A 19 3.80 10.22 -13.04
N ALA A 20 4.11 9.82 -11.80
CA ALA A 20 5.38 10.19 -11.18
C ALA A 20 6.60 9.70 -11.99
N HIS A 21 6.50 8.53 -12.63
CA HIS A 21 7.58 8.03 -13.48
C HIS A 21 7.76 8.85 -14.76
N LEU A 22 6.68 9.42 -15.30
CA LEU A 22 6.73 10.26 -16.51
C LEU A 22 7.17 11.69 -16.23
N ILE A 23 6.75 12.24 -15.09
CA ILE A 23 7.09 13.59 -14.65
C ILE A 23 8.53 13.63 -14.11
N THR A 24 9.05 12.50 -13.60
CA THR A 24 10.39 12.37 -13.01
C THR A 24 10.69 13.47 -11.96
N PRO A 25 9.86 13.62 -10.93
CA PRO A 25 10.09 14.59 -9.88
C PRO A 25 11.34 14.22 -9.06
N ARG A 26 11.93 15.20 -8.37
CA ARG A 26 13.10 14.93 -7.51
C ARG A 26 12.77 14.04 -6.32
N ALA A 27 11.54 14.10 -5.80
CA ALA A 27 11.05 13.20 -4.76
C ALA A 27 9.58 12.83 -4.99
N LEU A 28 9.28 11.54 -4.87
CA LEU A 28 7.92 11.01 -4.76
C LEU A 28 7.58 10.84 -3.28
N ILE A 29 6.48 11.45 -2.86
CA ILE A 29 5.85 11.21 -1.55
C ILE A 29 4.52 10.55 -1.81
N THR A 30 4.25 9.46 -1.11
CA THR A 30 2.93 8.86 -1.13
C THR A 30 2.14 9.22 0.11
N ALA A 31 0.83 9.30 -0.03
CA ALA A 31 -0.09 9.57 1.07
C ALA A 31 -1.19 8.51 1.08
N SER A 32 -1.71 8.19 2.26
CA SER A 32 -2.88 7.36 2.40
C SER A 32 -3.88 8.01 3.34
N ALA A 33 -5.10 8.16 2.88
CA ALA A 33 -6.20 8.70 3.68
C ALA A 33 -6.69 7.74 4.78
N SER A 34 -6.30 6.47 4.74
CA SER A 34 -6.71 5.43 5.68
C SER A 34 -5.57 4.45 5.95
N ALA A 35 -5.83 3.45 6.80
CA ALA A 35 -4.96 2.29 6.96
C ALA A 35 -4.64 1.65 5.60
N PRO A 36 -3.37 1.30 5.32
CA PRO A 36 -3.00 0.59 4.10
C PRO A 36 -3.69 -0.77 4.03
N ILE A 37 -4.47 -0.98 2.97
CA ILE A 37 -5.17 -2.25 2.74
C ILE A 37 -4.31 -3.20 1.91
N ALA A 38 -4.34 -4.49 2.26
CA ALA A 38 -3.77 -5.60 1.48
C ALA A 38 -2.50 -5.24 0.69
N TRP A 39 -2.59 -5.09 -0.64
CA TRP A 39 -1.46 -4.85 -1.54
C TRP A 39 -0.65 -3.60 -1.20
N MET A 40 -1.28 -2.55 -0.67
CA MET A 40 -0.59 -1.32 -0.27
C MET A 40 0.48 -1.57 0.78
N ASN A 41 0.26 -2.55 1.66
CA ASN A 41 1.26 -2.90 2.67
C ASN A 41 2.58 -3.29 2.01
N ASP A 42 2.54 -4.04 0.91
CA ASP A 42 3.77 -4.45 0.23
C ASP A 42 4.43 -3.28 -0.52
N GLU A 43 3.65 -2.35 -1.06
CA GLU A 43 4.15 -1.12 -1.72
C GLU A 43 4.89 -0.20 -0.73
N VAL A 44 4.28 0.00 0.44
CA VAL A 44 4.85 0.85 1.49
C VAL A 44 5.91 0.13 2.32
N GLY A 45 6.03 -1.19 2.18
CA GLY A 45 7.01 -2.04 2.88
C GLY A 45 6.58 -2.42 4.31
N LEU A 46 5.29 -2.39 4.59
CA LEU A 46 4.70 -2.85 5.84
C LEU A 46 4.54 -4.38 5.87
N PRO A 47 4.87 -5.02 7.00
CA PRO A 47 4.76 -6.47 7.13
C PRO A 47 3.30 -6.93 7.26
N ARG A 48 2.83 -7.72 6.28
CA ARG A 48 1.55 -8.44 6.32
C ARG A 48 1.64 -9.74 7.12
N ALA A 49 1.94 -9.68 8.42
CA ALA A 49 1.98 -10.90 9.20
C ALA A 49 0.57 -11.45 9.45
N LEU A 50 0.33 -12.66 8.96
CA LEU A 50 -0.95 -13.38 9.09
C LEU A 50 -1.35 -13.69 10.53
N SER A 51 -0.46 -13.48 11.50
CA SER A 51 -0.70 -13.71 12.93
C SER A 51 -1.50 -12.58 13.60
N TYR A 52 -1.32 -11.33 13.17
CA TYR A 52 -1.98 -10.18 13.80
C TYR A 52 -2.75 -9.30 12.82
N ASN A 53 -2.40 -9.30 11.52
CA ASN A 53 -3.09 -8.51 10.51
C ASN A 53 -4.13 -9.40 9.81
N PRO A 54 -5.43 -9.16 9.99
CA PRO A 54 -6.46 -9.91 9.27
C PRO A 54 -6.40 -9.60 7.77
N SER A 55 -6.73 -10.59 6.95
CA SER A 55 -6.94 -10.34 5.52
C SER A 55 -8.07 -9.32 5.32
N GLU A 56 -7.97 -8.48 4.29
CA GLU A 56 -9.00 -7.51 3.89
C GLU A 56 -10.40 -8.12 3.71
N TYR A 57 -10.48 -9.43 3.47
CA TYR A 57 -11.71 -10.18 3.25
C TYR A 57 -12.28 -10.85 4.50
N LEU A 58 -11.63 -10.69 5.65
CA LEU A 58 -12.05 -11.33 6.89
C LEU A 58 -12.77 -10.35 7.81
N GLU A 59 -14.04 -10.66 8.08
CA GLU A 59 -14.73 -10.08 9.24
C GLU A 59 -14.01 -10.52 10.52
N MET A 60 -13.58 -9.56 11.33
CA MET A 60 -12.87 -9.75 12.61
C MET A 60 -13.66 -10.57 13.66
N HIS A 61 -14.88 -11.01 13.36
CA HIS A 61 -15.81 -11.61 14.31
C HIS A 61 -16.24 -13.04 13.99
N THR A 62 -15.85 -13.59 12.84
CA THR A 62 -16.32 -14.92 12.40
C THR A 62 -15.69 -16.06 13.20
N CYS A 63 -14.46 -15.90 13.70
CA CYS A 63 -13.79 -16.94 14.48
C CYS A 63 -12.88 -16.42 15.61
N LYS A 64 -13.37 -16.48 16.86
CA LYS A 64 -12.66 -15.96 18.05
C LYS A 64 -11.49 -16.81 18.55
N ARG A 65 -11.19 -17.95 17.91
CA ARG A 65 -10.08 -18.85 18.29
C ARG A 65 -8.85 -18.53 17.45
N VAL A 66 -7.70 -18.34 18.11
CA VAL A 66 -6.40 -17.99 17.48
C VAL A 66 -6.06 -18.92 16.31
N ASN A 67 -6.18 -20.24 16.47
CA ASN A 67 -5.86 -21.20 15.40
C ASN A 67 -6.80 -21.10 14.18
N CYS A 68 -8.06 -20.71 14.40
CA CYS A 68 -9.03 -20.55 13.34
C CYS A 68 -8.77 -19.27 12.55
N GLN A 69 -8.44 -18.18 13.25
CA GLN A 69 -8.03 -16.92 12.62
C GLN A 69 -6.78 -17.11 11.75
N HIS A 70 -5.77 -17.84 12.24
CA HIS A 70 -4.56 -18.12 11.47
C HIS A 70 -4.86 -18.94 10.20
N PHE A 71 -5.72 -19.95 10.31
CA PHE A 71 -6.10 -20.78 9.16
C PHE A 71 -6.88 -19.96 8.12
N GLN A 72 -7.83 -19.15 8.57
CA GLN A 72 -8.57 -18.25 7.70
C GLN A 72 -7.64 -17.23 7.04
N ASN A 73 -6.80 -16.53 7.79
CA ASN A 73 -5.82 -15.58 7.25
C ASN A 73 -4.92 -16.24 6.19
N SER A 74 -4.41 -17.45 6.46
CA SER A 74 -3.57 -18.19 5.50
C SER A 74 -4.32 -18.61 4.23
N LEU A 75 -5.58 -19.01 4.37
CA LEU A 75 -6.42 -19.40 3.23
C LEU A 75 -6.75 -18.18 2.36
N PHE A 76 -7.18 -17.08 2.98
CA PHE A 76 -7.52 -15.85 2.28
C PHE A 76 -6.28 -15.21 1.63
N TRP A 77 -5.12 -15.22 2.29
CA TRP A 77 -3.87 -14.77 1.68
C TRP A 77 -3.49 -15.57 0.43
N SER A 78 -3.69 -16.88 0.46
CA SER A 78 -3.42 -17.75 -0.69
C SER A 78 -4.39 -17.48 -1.85
N ILE A 79 -5.66 -17.19 -1.54
CA ILE A 79 -6.67 -16.84 -2.54
C ILE A 79 -6.42 -15.44 -3.11
N SER A 80 -6.09 -14.46 -2.26
CA SER A 80 -5.83 -13.08 -2.67
C SER A 80 -4.56 -12.96 -3.51
N GLY A 81 -3.49 -13.67 -3.15
CA GLY A 81 -2.27 -13.73 -3.96
C GLY A 81 -2.50 -14.36 -5.34
N PHE A 82 -3.50 -15.23 -5.47
CA PHE A 82 -3.93 -15.77 -6.76
C PHE A 82 -4.88 -14.81 -7.52
N SER A 83 -5.60 -13.94 -6.81
CA SER A 83 -6.61 -13.04 -7.38
C SER A 83 -6.11 -11.61 -7.65
N GLU A 84 -4.81 -11.32 -7.57
CA GLU A 84 -4.17 -10.04 -7.95
C GLU A 84 -4.24 -9.74 -9.47
N SER A 85 -5.39 -10.03 -10.08
CA SER A 85 -5.81 -9.56 -11.39
C SER A 85 -5.73 -8.03 -11.49
N PHE A 86 -5.88 -7.33 -10.36
CA PHE A 86 -5.78 -5.87 -10.28
C PHE A 86 -4.38 -5.37 -10.68
N THR A 87 -3.31 -6.02 -10.18
CA THR A 87 -1.91 -5.71 -10.53
C THR A 87 -1.62 -5.92 -12.02
N LEU A 88 -2.22 -6.94 -12.64
CA LEU A 88 -2.10 -7.17 -14.08
C LEU A 88 -2.78 -6.06 -14.89
N ILE A 89 -4.00 -5.67 -14.52
CA ILE A 89 -4.73 -4.61 -15.24
C ILE A 89 -3.99 -3.28 -15.12
N ILE A 90 -3.55 -2.92 -13.92
CA ILE A 90 -2.83 -1.67 -13.65
C ILE A 90 -1.53 -1.58 -14.46
N ASN A 91 -0.75 -2.65 -14.52
CA ASN A 91 0.54 -2.61 -15.23
C ASN A 91 0.40 -2.75 -16.75
N THR A 92 -0.68 -3.38 -17.26
CA THR A 92 -0.84 -3.58 -18.70
C THR A 92 -1.25 -2.32 -19.46
N GLY A 93 -2.00 -1.40 -18.86
CA GLY A 93 -2.40 -0.13 -19.51
C GLY A 93 -1.19 0.74 -19.89
N PRO A 94 -0.38 1.18 -18.91
CA PRO A 94 0.80 2.01 -19.13
C PRO A 94 1.83 1.34 -20.05
N ARG A 95 2.02 0.02 -19.94
CA ARG A 95 2.94 -0.70 -20.84
C ARG A 95 2.48 -0.72 -22.30
N LYS A 96 1.17 -0.67 -22.55
CA LYS A 96 0.64 -0.56 -23.91
C LYS A 96 0.83 0.85 -24.50
N GLU A 97 0.76 1.87 -23.66
CA GLU A 97 0.81 3.28 -24.09
C GLU A 97 2.25 3.82 -24.16
N PHE A 98 3.05 3.58 -23.12
CA PHE A 98 4.41 4.12 -22.96
C PHE A 98 5.52 3.11 -23.32
N GLY A 99 5.16 1.85 -23.59
CA GLY A 99 6.07 0.79 -24.02
C GLY A 99 6.31 -0.30 -22.97
N PRO A 100 6.87 -1.45 -23.38
CA PRO A 100 7.00 -2.64 -22.52
C PRO A 100 7.96 -2.43 -21.34
N ASP A 101 8.86 -1.45 -21.44
CA ASP A 101 9.87 -1.13 -20.41
C ASP A 101 9.30 -0.29 -19.26
N PHE A 102 8.01 0.08 -19.29
CA PHE A 102 7.41 0.85 -18.21
C PHE A 102 7.41 0.02 -16.90
N PRO A 103 7.99 0.55 -15.80
CA PRO A 103 8.12 -0.16 -14.54
C PRO A 103 6.76 -0.46 -13.92
N SER A 104 6.72 -1.43 -13.01
CA SER A 104 5.46 -1.72 -12.32
C SER A 104 5.09 -0.61 -11.34
N MET A 105 3.79 -0.39 -11.08
CA MET A 105 3.38 0.64 -10.10
C MET A 105 3.91 0.35 -8.70
N MET A 106 4.02 -0.93 -8.34
CA MET A 106 4.64 -1.36 -7.10
C MET A 106 6.13 -0.97 -7.04
N GLU A 107 6.84 -1.10 -8.17
CA GLU A 107 8.24 -0.67 -8.26
C GLU A 107 8.35 0.85 -8.13
N ILE A 108 7.51 1.64 -8.80
CA ILE A 108 7.52 3.11 -8.69
C ILE A 108 7.22 3.55 -7.25
N SER A 109 6.15 3.04 -6.64
CA SER A 109 5.76 3.38 -5.26
C SER A 109 6.78 2.92 -4.22
N SER A 110 7.47 1.80 -4.44
CA SER A 110 8.52 1.33 -3.53
C SER A 110 9.72 2.29 -3.41
N HIS A 111 9.93 3.17 -4.40
CA HIS A 111 10.98 4.21 -4.38
C HIS A 111 10.51 5.54 -3.77
N ALA A 112 9.31 5.59 -3.19
CA ALA A 112 8.84 6.78 -2.47
C ALA A 112 9.77 7.13 -1.30
N ALA A 113 10.07 8.43 -1.17
CA ALA A 113 10.93 8.96 -0.13
C ALA A 113 10.24 8.93 1.25
N TYR A 114 8.95 9.27 1.27
CA TYR A 114 8.10 9.22 2.44
C TYR A 114 6.72 8.70 2.08
N THR A 115 6.09 8.02 3.04
CA THR A 115 4.68 7.63 2.98
C THR A 115 3.96 8.21 4.17
N PHE A 116 2.99 9.07 3.92
CA PHE A 116 2.10 9.61 4.93
C PHE A 116 0.89 8.71 5.08
N ILE A 117 0.55 8.32 6.31
CA ILE A 117 -0.64 7.51 6.59
C ILE A 117 -1.52 8.29 7.55
N TYR A 118 -2.74 8.62 7.14
CA TYR A 118 -3.72 9.28 7.98
C TYR A 118 -4.45 8.24 8.85
N GLU A 119 -3.74 7.76 9.86
CA GLU A 119 -4.23 6.76 10.81
C GLU A 119 -3.63 6.98 12.20
N GLU A 120 -4.41 6.69 13.23
CA GLU A 120 -3.95 6.63 14.62
C GLU A 120 -3.34 5.25 14.90
N PRO A 121 -2.01 5.13 15.09
CA PRO A 121 -1.34 3.84 15.26
C PRO A 121 -1.78 3.08 16.54
N LEU A 122 -2.44 3.75 17.50
CA LEU A 122 -2.97 3.11 18.70
C LEU A 122 -4.31 2.39 18.48
N ILE A 123 -5.02 2.72 17.41
CA ILE A 123 -6.33 2.11 17.11
C ILE A 123 -6.18 0.90 16.17
N ASP A 124 -5.13 0.91 15.35
CA ASP A 124 -4.83 -0.17 14.41
C ASP A 124 -4.00 -1.30 15.04
N PHE A 125 -3.80 -2.37 14.27
CA PHE A 125 -2.93 -3.48 14.65
C PHE A 125 -1.48 -2.99 14.86
N ALA A 126 -0.84 -3.47 15.92
CA ALA A 126 0.57 -3.17 16.14
C ALA A 126 1.45 -3.96 15.16
N TYR A 127 2.16 -3.26 14.29
CA TYR A 127 3.17 -3.84 13.39
C TYR A 127 4.46 -3.01 13.37
N PRO A 128 5.62 -3.63 13.04
CA PRO A 128 6.84 -2.86 12.85
C PRO A 128 6.71 -1.94 11.64
N THR A 129 7.09 -0.68 11.80
CA THR A 129 7.01 0.36 10.77
C THR A 129 8.40 0.80 10.32
N LEU A 130 8.49 1.34 9.10
CA LEU A 130 9.73 1.88 8.54
C LEU A 130 9.84 3.38 8.87
N SER A 131 11.06 3.90 9.00
CA SER A 131 11.29 5.33 9.27
C SER A 131 10.78 6.27 8.19
N ARG A 132 10.52 5.76 6.98
CA ARG A 132 9.90 6.52 5.87
C ARG A 132 8.39 6.68 6.03
N ILE A 133 7.76 5.91 6.91
CA ILE A 133 6.31 5.93 7.13
C ILE A 133 6.02 6.89 8.27
N VAL A 134 5.23 7.92 7.99
CA VAL A 134 4.85 8.94 8.97
C VAL A 134 3.34 8.90 9.15
N TYR A 135 2.92 8.58 10.37
CA TYR A 135 1.51 8.61 10.76
C TYR A 135 1.11 10.06 11.05
N LEU A 136 0.10 10.53 10.33
CA LEU A 136 -0.51 11.85 10.49
C LEU A 136 -1.78 11.81 11.36
N GLY A 137 -2.20 10.62 11.81
CA GLY A 137 -3.32 10.48 12.74
C GLY A 137 -2.94 10.92 14.15
N GLY A 138 -3.82 11.73 14.71
CA GLY A 138 -3.67 12.29 16.05
C GLY A 138 -4.88 13.13 16.35
N ILE A 139 -5.94 12.51 16.86
CA ILE A 139 -7.04 13.25 17.48
C ILE A 139 -6.47 13.82 18.79
N GLY A 140 -5.78 14.95 18.72
CA GLY A 140 -5.58 15.89 19.83
C GLY A 140 -4.86 15.41 21.10
N ALA A 141 -4.13 14.29 21.11
CA ALA A 141 -3.31 13.89 22.25
C ALA A 141 -1.86 14.43 22.12
N ARG A 142 -1.70 15.74 22.32
CA ARG A 142 -0.45 16.37 22.75
C ARG A 142 -0.71 17.16 24.01
#